data_AF-A0A506Y184-F1
#
_entry.id   AF-A0A506Y184-F1
#
_cell.length_a   1.000
_cell.length_b   1.000
_cell.length_c   1.000
_cell.angle_alpha   90.00
_cell.angle_beta   90.00
_cell.angle_gamma   90.00
#
_symmetry.space_group_name_H-M   'P 1'
#
loop_
_entity.id
_entity.type
_entity.pdbx_description
1 polymer ?
#
loop_
_entity_poly.entity_id
_entity_poly.type
_entity_poly.pdbx_seq_one_letter_code
_entity_poly.pdbx_strand_id
1 'polypeptide(L)'
;MHLALLTAVAPSPSPSGPPDVLVTPGPWGFIAIAGIAIAAILLILDMVRRTRRLRYRVEIREKLEAERAAAAGEAVDPDLADGHDHGLLGDDDPRRAHE
;
A
#
# COMPACT_ATOMS: atom_id res chain seq x y z
N MET A 1 65.35 -58.55 23.08
CA MET A 1 65.44 -57.13 23.47
C MET A 1 64.12 -56.47 23.10
N HIS A 2 63.27 -56.18 24.09
CA HIS A 2 62.01 -55.49 23.86
C HIS A 2 62.24 -53.99 24.04
N LEU A 3 62.18 -53.23 22.94
CA LEU A 3 62.08 -51.77 23.00
C LEU A 3 60.65 -51.43 23.44
N ALA A 4 60.49 -50.96 24.68
CA ALA A 4 59.25 -50.36 25.14
C ALA A 4 59.15 -48.93 24.57
N LEU A 5 58.19 -48.70 23.68
CA LEU A 5 57.82 -47.36 23.21
C LEU A 5 57.04 -46.64 24.32
N LEU A 6 57.63 -45.60 24.91
CA LEU A 6 56.88 -44.65 25.74
C LEU A 6 56.11 -43.70 24.83
N THR A 7 54.81 -43.92 24.69
CA THR A 7 53.89 -42.97 24.03
C THR A 7 53.58 -41.82 24.99
N ALA A 8 54.05 -40.61 24.68
CA ALA A 8 53.70 -39.41 25.43
C ALA A 8 52.20 -39.08 25.26
N VAL A 9 51.44 -39.07 26.36
CA VAL A 9 50.06 -38.58 26.39
C VAL A 9 50.11 -37.05 26.49
N ALA A 10 49.74 -36.35 25.42
CA ALA A 10 49.57 -34.89 25.44
C ALA A 10 48.17 -34.53 25.98
N PRO A 11 48.02 -33.44 26.77
CA PRO A 11 46.71 -32.97 27.20
C PRO A 11 45.86 -32.50 26.00
N SER A 12 44.56 -32.77 26.03
CA SER A 12 43.61 -32.27 25.02
C SER A 12 43.51 -30.74 25.08
N PRO A 13 43.56 -30.03 23.94
CA PRO A 13 43.32 -28.59 23.92
C PRO A 13 41.87 -28.28 24.31
N SER A 14 41.69 -27.31 25.21
CA SER A 14 40.37 -26.73 25.47
C SER A 14 39.91 -25.92 24.26
N PRO A 15 38.62 -25.96 23.87
CA PRO A 15 38.11 -25.13 22.79
C PRO A 15 38.23 -23.65 23.20
N SER A 16 39.15 -22.93 22.57
CA SER A 16 39.19 -21.47 22.60
C SER A 16 38.21 -20.93 21.57
N GLY A 17 37.28 -20.07 22.00
CA GLY A 17 36.37 -19.36 21.10
C GLY A 17 37.15 -18.50 20.09
N PRO A 18 36.56 -18.14 18.95
CA PRO A 18 37.21 -17.25 17.99
C PRO A 18 37.61 -15.94 18.68
N PRO A 19 38.78 -15.37 18.36
CA PRO A 19 39.24 -14.14 18.99
C PRO A 19 38.27 -12.96 18.77
N ASP A 20 38.13 -12.09 19.77
CA ASP A 20 37.14 -10.98 19.81
C ASP A 20 37.19 -10.04 18.59
N VAL A 21 38.37 -9.89 17.98
CA VAL A 21 38.61 -9.12 16.75
C VAL A 21 37.85 -9.69 15.54
N LEU A 22 37.49 -10.98 15.56
CA LEU A 22 36.72 -11.62 14.48
C LEU A 22 35.21 -11.43 14.62
N VAL A 23 34.71 -11.10 15.82
CA VAL A 23 33.25 -11.04 16.11
C VAL A 23 32.72 -9.62 16.26
N THR A 24 33.59 -8.62 16.30
CA THR A 24 33.18 -7.21 16.36
C THR A 24 33.44 -6.56 15.00
N PRO A 25 32.38 -6.14 14.26
CA PRO A 25 32.58 -5.37 13.04
C PRO A 25 33.40 -4.12 13.38
N GLY A 26 34.57 -3.98 12.74
CA GLY A 26 35.41 -2.80 12.94
C GLY A 26 34.74 -1.50 12.46
N PRO A 27 35.45 -0.36 12.46
CA PRO A 27 34.90 0.94 12.07
C PRO A 27 34.16 0.93 10.71
N TRP A 28 34.64 0.12 9.76
CA TRP A 28 33.99 -0.08 8.46
C TRP A 28 32.58 -0.70 8.56
N GLY A 29 32.38 -1.67 9.46
CA GLY A 29 31.06 -2.25 9.71
C GLY A 29 30.08 -1.23 10.31
N PHE A 30 30.58 -0.35 11.18
CA PHE A 30 29.78 0.73 11.75
C PHE A 30 29.34 1.74 10.67
N ILE A 31 30.25 2.12 9.77
CA ILE A 31 29.94 3.00 8.62
C ILE A 31 28.92 2.32 7.70
N ALA A 32 29.05 1.01 7.44
CA ALA A 32 28.09 0.28 6.62
C ALA A 32 26.68 0.31 7.23
N ILE A 33 26.54 0.02 8.53
CA ILE A 33 25.25 0.06 9.22
C ILE A 33 24.69 1.49 9.28
N ALA A 34 25.54 2.49 9.55
CA ALA A 34 25.12 3.89 9.53
C ALA A 34 24.58 4.30 8.14
N GLY A 35 25.22 3.85 7.06
CA GLY A 35 24.76 4.05 5.70
C GLY A 35 23.39 3.42 5.44
N ILE A 36 23.19 2.17 5.88
CA ILE A 36 21.89 1.48 5.78
C ILE A 36 20.80 2.23 6.55
N ALA A 37 21.11 2.70 7.76
CA ALA A 37 20.17 3.47 8.56
C ALA A 37 19.76 4.78 7.87
N ILE A 38 20.71 5.49 7.28
CA ILE A 38 20.44 6.70 6.48
C ILE A 38 19.55 6.35 5.28
N ALA A 39 19.85 5.28 4.55
CA ALA A 39 19.05 4.85 3.41
C ALA A 39 17.62 4.50 3.84
N ALA A 40 17.43 3.82 4.97
CA ALA A 40 16.11 3.52 5.53
C ALA A 40 15.34 4.79 5.89
N ILE A 41 15.99 5.77 6.54
CA ILE A 41 15.37 7.07 6.86
C ILE A 41 14.97 7.80 5.57
N LEU A 42 15.86 7.86 4.58
CA LEU A 42 15.57 8.50 3.29
C LEU A 42 14.40 7.81 2.59
N LEU A 43 14.30 6.49 2.65
CA LEU A 43 13.19 5.72 2.09
C LEU A 43 11.86 6.05 2.80
N ILE A 44 11.87 6.16 4.12
CA ILE A 44 10.68 6.56 4.89
C ILE A 44 10.26 7.98 4.50
N LEU A 45 11.20 8.92 4.43
CA LEU A 45 10.93 10.30 4.04
C LEU A 45 10.45 10.41 2.59
N ASP A 46 11.03 9.63 1.68
CA ASP A 46 10.57 9.50 0.30
C ASP A 46 9.13 9.01 0.26
N MET A 47 8.82 7.92 0.98
CA MET A 47 7.47 7.36 1.04
C MET A 47 6.45 8.38 1.58
N VAL A 48 6.79 9.13 2.63
CA VAL A 48 5.92 10.16 3.20
C VAL A 48 5.73 11.33 2.22
N ARG A 49 6.80 11.84 1.62
CA ARG A 49 6.73 12.92 0.63
C ARG A 49 5.92 12.51 -0.60
N ARG A 50 6.15 11.30 -1.10
CA ARG A 50 5.43 10.70 -2.22
C ARG A 50 3.95 10.58 -1.90
N THR A 51 3.60 10.02 -0.74
CA THR A 51 2.22 9.84 -0.30
C THR A 51 1.48 11.18 -0.15
N ARG A 52 2.13 12.20 0.44
CA ARG A 52 1.56 13.56 0.52
C ARG A 52 1.29 14.12 -0.87
N ARG A 53 2.24 14.04 -1.80
CA ARG A 53 2.08 14.53 -3.18
C ARG A 53 0.92 13.85 -3.92
N LEU A 54 0.66 12.57 -3.65
CA LEU A 54 -0.42 11.83 -4.30
C LEU A 54 -1.80 12.13 -3.69
N ARG A 55 -1.92 12.23 -2.36
CA ARG A 55 -3.23 12.48 -1.70
C ARG A 55 -3.83 13.84 -2.02
N TYR A 56 -3.02 14.89 -2.16
CA TYR A 56 -3.53 16.22 -2.52
C TYR A 56 -4.31 16.23 -3.85
N ARG A 57 -4.00 15.31 -4.77
CA ARG A 57 -4.70 15.23 -6.05
C ARG A 57 -6.08 14.57 -5.95
N VAL A 58 -6.27 13.70 -4.97
CA VAL A 58 -7.53 12.95 -4.78
C VAL A 58 -8.56 13.83 -4.10
N GLU A 59 -8.20 14.49 -2.99
CA GLU A 59 -9.15 15.32 -2.24
C GLU A 59 -9.69 16.51 -3.05
N ILE A 60 -8.87 17.09 -3.93
CA ILE A 60 -9.34 18.16 -4.84
C ILE A 60 -10.26 17.60 -5.92
N ARG A 61 -9.98 16.41 -6.44
CA ARG A 61 -10.83 15.77 -7.47
C ARG A 61 -12.16 15.31 -6.88
N GLU A 62 -12.16 14.79 -5.66
CA GLU A 62 -13.38 14.43 -4.92
C GLU A 62 -14.26 15.64 -4.62
N LYS A 63 -13.69 16.77 -4.17
CA LYS A 63 -14.47 18.01 -3.97
C LYS A 63 -15.11 18.51 -5.26
N LEU A 64 -14.36 18.46 -6.37
CA LEU A 64 -14.86 18.86 -7.69
C LEU A 64 -15.92 17.89 -8.23
N GLU A 65 -15.78 16.59 -7.98
CA GLU A 65 -16.81 15.59 -8.33
C GLU A 65 -18.05 15.73 -7.46
N ALA A 66 -17.91 16.03 -6.17
CA ALA A 66 -19.03 16.29 -5.26
C ALA A 66 -19.78 17.58 -5.65
N GLU A 67 -19.08 18.66 -6.01
CA GLU A 67 -19.71 19.88 -6.54
C GLU A 67 -20.42 19.62 -7.88
N ARG A 68 -19.83 18.83 -8.78
CA ARG A 68 -20.48 18.43 -10.03
C ARG A 68 -21.69 17.52 -9.81
N ALA A 69 -21.62 16.61 -8.85
CA ALA A 69 -22.73 15.73 -8.49
C ALA A 69 -23.87 16.52 -7.82
N ALA A 70 -23.54 17.47 -6.95
CA ALA A 70 -24.51 18.39 -6.37
C ALA A 70 -25.17 19.26 -7.44
N ALA A 71 -24.39 19.82 -8.37
CA ALA A 71 -24.92 20.59 -9.50
C ALA A 71 -25.76 19.74 -10.48
N ALA A 72 -25.44 18.46 -10.64
CA ALA A 72 -26.22 17.53 -11.47
C ALA A 72 -27.50 17.04 -10.77
N GLY A 73 -27.49 16.90 -9.44
CA GLY A 73 -28.66 16.54 -8.65
C GLY A 73 -29.69 17.66 -8.56
N GLU A 74 -29.25 18.91 -8.53
CA GLU A 74 -30.13 20.09 -8.59
C GLU A 74 -30.82 20.24 -9.97
N ALA A 75 -30.20 19.73 -11.04
CA ALA A 75 -30.78 19.76 -12.39
C ALA A 75 -31.84 18.67 -12.64
N VAL A 76 -31.99 17.70 -11.74
CA VAL A 76 -33.08 16.71 -11.77
C VAL A 76 -34.22 17.25 -10.91
N ASP A 77 -34.94 18.20 -11.47
CA ASP A 77 -36.19 18.71 -10.91
C ASP A 77 -37.24 17.58 -10.90
N PRO A 78 -37.69 17.07 -9.72
CA PRO A 78 -38.74 16.06 -9.65
C PRO A 78 -40.10 16.56 -10.14
N ASP A 79 -40.27 17.87 -10.36
CA ASP A 79 -41.50 18.49 -10.84
C ASP A 79 -41.73 18.26 -12.36
N LEU A 80 -40.68 17.87 -13.11
CA LEU A 80 -40.81 17.40 -14.51
C LEU A 80 -41.39 15.99 -14.61
N ALA A 81 -41.52 15.26 -13.51
CA ALA A 81 -42.16 13.93 -13.49
C ALA A 81 -43.68 13.96 -13.24
N ASP A 82 -44.25 15.11 -12.86
CA ASP A 82 -45.68 15.26 -12.53
C ASP A 82 -46.49 16.07 -13.57
N GLY A 83 -45.83 16.55 -14.63
CA GLY A 83 -46.45 17.41 -15.63
C GLY A 83 -46.90 16.69 -16.90
N HIS A 84 -48.20 16.38 -16.99
CA HIS A 84 -48.97 16.40 -18.25
C HIS A 84 -49.00 15.13 -19.12
N ASP A 85 -49.62 14.06 -18.61
CA ASP A 85 -50.48 13.21 -19.47
C ASP A 85 -51.84 13.89 -19.57
N HIS A 86 -51.94 14.89 -20.45
CA HIS A 86 -53.22 15.35 -20.95
C HIS A 86 -53.38 14.83 -22.37
N GLY A 87 -54.08 13.69 -22.45
CA GLY A 87 -55.10 13.48 -23.47
C GLY A 87 -54.62 13.70 -24.89
N LEU A 88 -53.79 12.79 -25.40
CA LEU A 88 -53.71 12.58 -26.83
C LEU A 88 -54.43 11.28 -27.19
N LEU A 89 -55.73 11.45 -27.46
CA LEU A 89 -56.37 10.95 -28.67
C LEU A 89 -56.09 9.48 -29.02
N GLY A 90 -57.02 8.63 -28.62
CA GLY A 90 -57.11 7.24 -29.04
C GLY A 90 -58.51 6.73 -28.76
N ASP A 91 -59.51 7.35 -29.38
CA ASP A 91 -60.90 6.88 -29.48
C ASP A 91 -61.01 5.59 -30.32
N ASP A 92 -60.18 4.58 -30.04
CA ASP A 92 -60.25 3.27 -30.68
C ASP A 92 -60.78 2.25 -29.66
N ASP A 93 -62.10 2.32 -29.40
CA ASP A 93 -62.83 1.22 -28.74
C ASP A 93 -63.29 0.21 -29.82
N PRO A 94 -62.62 -0.95 -29.98
CA PRO A 94 -63.03 -1.95 -30.95
C PRO A 94 -64.34 -2.67 -30.60
N ARG A 95 -64.98 -2.37 -29.46
CA ARG A 95 -66.18 -3.11 -28.98
C ARG A 95 -67.52 -2.59 -29.48
N ARG A 96 -67.54 -1.60 -30.39
CA ARG A 96 -68.77 -1.12 -31.05
C ARG A 96 -69.12 -1.78 -32.39
N ALA A 97 -68.32 -2.74 -32.87
CA ALA A 97 -68.46 -3.32 -34.22
C ALA A 97 -69.16 -4.70 -34.29
N HIS A 98 -69.79 -5.16 -33.21
CA HIS A 98 -70.51 -6.45 -33.20
C HIS A 98 -71.95 -6.31 -32.67
N GLU A 99 -72.67 -5.33 -33.22
CA GLU A 99 -74.12 -5.41 -33.46
C GLU A 99 -74.37 -5.78 -34.93
#